data_AF-A0A519RZY1-F1
#
_entry.id   AF-A0A519RZY1-F1
#
_cell.length_a   1.000
_cell.length_b   1.000
_cell.length_c   1.000
_cell.angle_alpha   90.00
_cell.angle_beta   90.00
_cell.angle_gamma   90.00
#
_symmetry.space_group_name_H-M   'P 1'
#
loop_
_entity.id
_entity.type
_entity.pdbx_description
1 polymer ?
#
loop_
_entity_poly.entity_id
_entity_poly.type
_entity_poly.pdbx_seq_one_letter_code
_entity_poly.pdbx_strand_id
1 'polypeptide(L)'
;MIALADISDEYLFTKGAVFRKLNKEHDINANFPAHYDYMLISHPDEEETMMFINVTFGSIKAGYIASYVKADQFLYRATGEEIKRSLGTERVFYCEH
;
A
#
# COMPACT_ATOMS: atom_id res chain seq x y z
N MET A 1 -4.98 -11.99 4.65
CA MET A 1 -3.81 -11.21 4.15
C MET A 1 -3.06 -12.09 3.16
N ILE A 2 -2.77 -11.56 1.98
CA ILE A 2 -2.08 -12.26 0.90
C ILE A 2 -0.74 -11.54 0.66
N ALA A 3 0.36 -12.27 0.49
CA ALA A 3 1.63 -11.62 0.16
C ALA A 3 1.53 -10.95 -1.22
N LEU A 4 1.95 -9.70 -1.32
CA LEU A 4 1.84 -8.94 -2.57
C LEU A 4 2.64 -9.60 -3.71
N ALA A 5 3.73 -10.31 -3.38
CA ALA A 5 4.51 -11.09 -4.34
C ALA A 5 3.68 -12.16 -5.08
N ASP A 6 2.65 -12.71 -4.43
CA ASP A 6 1.84 -13.81 -4.97
C ASP A 6 0.64 -13.32 -5.80
N ILE A 7 0.37 -12.01 -5.80
CA ILE A 7 -0.74 -11.41 -6.56
C ILE A 7 -0.28 -11.13 -8.00
N SER A 8 -1.12 -11.41 -8.99
CA SER A 8 -0.82 -11.13 -10.41
C SER A 8 -0.52 -9.65 -10.67
N ASP A 9 0.40 -9.36 -11.59
CA ASP A 9 0.70 -8.00 -12.05
C ASP A 9 -0.50 -7.32 -12.71
N GLU A 10 -1.40 -8.10 -13.32
CA GLU A 10 -2.62 -7.65 -13.98
C GLU A 10 -3.79 -7.40 -13.00
N TYR A 11 -3.65 -7.80 -11.73
CA TYR A 11 -4.69 -7.61 -10.74
C TYR A 11 -4.94 -6.10 -10.52
N LEU A 12 -6.21 -5.71 -10.47
CA LEU A 12 -6.60 -4.30 -10.31
C LEU A 12 -6.99 -4.02 -8.85
N PHE A 13 -6.18 -3.21 -8.17
CA PHE A 13 -6.46 -2.71 -6.83
C PHE A 13 -7.27 -1.43 -6.91
N THR A 14 -8.40 -1.38 -6.21
CA THR A 14 -9.25 -0.18 -6.15
C THR A 14 -8.82 0.79 -5.05
N LYS A 15 -9.28 2.04 -5.15
CA LYS A 15 -9.27 2.97 -4.01
C LYS A 15 -9.80 2.30 -2.74
N GLY A 16 -9.11 2.53 -1.62
CA GLY A 16 -9.40 1.92 -0.33
C GLY A 16 -8.66 0.61 -0.08
N ALA A 17 -7.97 0.03 -1.07
CA ALA A 17 -7.11 -1.13 -0.85
C ALA A 17 -6.05 -0.83 0.23
N VAL A 18 -5.92 -1.73 1.20
CA VAL A 18 -4.99 -1.60 2.32
C VAL A 18 -3.85 -2.60 2.19
N PHE A 19 -2.64 -2.12 2.40
CA PHE A 19 -1.41 -2.90 2.33
C PHE A 19 -0.65 -2.78 3.65
N ARG A 20 -0.32 -3.92 4.24
CA ARG A 20 0.50 -3.99 5.45
C ARG A 20 1.94 -4.26 5.08
N LYS A 21 2.85 -3.39 5.47
CA LYS A 21 4.30 -3.60 5.37
C LYS A 21 4.87 -3.88 6.74
N LEU A 22 5.45 -5.06 6.93
CA LEU A 22 6.09 -5.39 8.21
C LEU A 22 7.44 -4.67 8.34
N ASN A 23 7.71 -4.11 9.52
CA ASN A 23 9.00 -3.51 9.83
C ASN A 23 10.05 -4.62 10.05
N LYS A 24 11.28 -4.42 9.60
CA LYS A 24 12.43 -5.31 9.89
C LYS A 24 12.72 -5.40 11.39
N GLU A 25 12.39 -4.36 12.15
CA GLU A 25 12.56 -4.34 13.61
C GLU A 25 11.56 -5.22 14.36
N HIS A 26 10.50 -5.70 13.70
CA HIS A 26 9.59 -6.68 14.33
C HIS A 26 10.30 -8.00 14.65
N ASP A 27 11.26 -8.40 13.81
CA ASP A 27 12.08 -9.59 14.04
C ASP A 27 12.96 -9.45 15.30
N ILE A 28 13.18 -8.20 15.75
CA ILE A 28 14.06 -7.85 16.88
C ILE A 28 13.24 -7.60 18.15
N ASN A 29 12.03 -7.04 18.05
CA ASN A 29 11.17 -6.77 19.20
C ASN A 29 9.67 -6.82 18.84
N ALA A 30 8.97 -7.84 19.33
CA ALA A 30 7.54 -8.04 19.07
C ALA A 30 6.61 -6.99 19.70
N ASN A 31 7.12 -6.13 20.61
CA ASN A 31 6.33 -5.13 21.34
C ASN A 31 6.26 -3.75 20.65
N PHE A 32 7.04 -3.49 19.60
CA PHE A 32 6.85 -2.30 18.76
C PHE A 32 5.75 -2.56 17.73
N PRO A 33 4.96 -1.55 17.31
CA PRO A 33 4.01 -1.73 16.21
C PRO A 33 4.77 -2.25 14.99
N ALA A 34 4.53 -3.54 14.73
CA ALA A 34 5.32 -4.41 13.87
C ALA A 34 5.23 -4.08 12.38
N HIS A 35 4.41 -3.09 12.04
CA HIS A 35 3.97 -2.86 10.69
C HIS A 35 3.49 -1.44 10.47
N TYR A 36 3.45 -1.06 9.21
CA TYR A 36 2.78 0.12 8.71
C TYR A 36 1.67 -0.32 7.77
N ASP A 37 0.47 0.20 7.99
CA ASP A 37 -0.65 0.01 7.09
C ASP A 37 -0.73 1.22 6.14
N TYR A 38 -0.83 0.93 4.84
CA TYR A 38 -0.94 1.92 3.77
C TYR A 38 -2.24 1.73 3.02
N MET A 39 -3.01 2.80 2.85
CA MET A 39 -4.22 2.77 2.05
C MET A 39 -4.00 3.49 0.72
N LEU A 40 -4.44 2.87 -0.36
CA LEU A 40 -4.44 3.46 -1.70
C LEU A 40 -5.60 4.44 -1.83
N ILE A 41 -5.31 5.70 -2.15
CA ILE A 41 -6.32 6.75 -2.37
C ILE A 41 -6.12 7.43 -3.74
N SER A 42 -7.16 8.07 -4.25
CA SER A 42 -7.02 8.97 -5.41
C SER A 42 -6.17 10.19 -5.02
N HIS A 43 -5.30 10.64 -5.92
CA HIS A 43 -4.62 11.91 -5.75
C HIS A 43 -5.64 13.05 -5.84
N PRO A 44 -5.59 14.07 -4.95
CA PRO A 44 -6.58 15.14 -4.94
C PRO A 44 -6.51 16.05 -6.18
N ASP A 45 -5.31 16.23 -6.73
CA ASP A 45 -5.02 17.21 -7.79
C ASP A 45 -4.63 16.58 -9.14
N GLU A 46 -4.52 15.24 -9.21
CA GLU A 46 -4.09 14.52 -10.42
C GLU A 46 -5.05 13.37 -10.70
N GLU A 47 -5.88 13.51 -11.76
CA GLU A 47 -6.94 12.55 -12.05
C GLU A 47 -6.40 11.14 -12.35
N GLU A 48 -5.26 11.04 -13.03
CA GLU A 48 -4.65 9.76 -13.48
C GLU A 48 -3.67 9.14 -12.46
N THR A 49 -3.66 9.64 -11.22
CA THR A 49 -2.68 9.23 -10.21
C THR A 49 -3.37 8.78 -8.93
N MET A 50 -2.86 7.70 -8.34
CA MET A 50 -3.19 7.27 -6.99
C MET A 50 -1.98 7.39 -6.07
N MET A 51 -2.22 7.50 -4.77
CA MET A 51 -1.16 7.62 -3.76
C MET A 51 -1.42 6.75 -2.54
N PHE A 52 -0.36 6.37 -1.85
CA PHE A 52 -0.43 5.66 -0.57
C PHE A 52 -0.40 6.62 0.61
N ILE A 53 -1.35 6.46 1.52
CA ILE A 53 -1.35 7.15 2.81
C ILE A 53 -1.15 6.15 3.94
N ASN A 54 -0.36 6.52 4.95
CA ASN A 54 -0.24 5.71 6.15
C ASN A 54 -1.52 5.83 6.99
N VAL A 55 -2.14 4.70 7.33
CA VAL A 55 -3.42 4.60 8.07
C VAL A 55 -3.26 3.90 9.42
N THR A 56 -2.04 3.77 9.93
CA THR A 56 -1.77 3.05 11.19
C THR A 56 -2.59 3.64 12.35
N PHE A 57 -3.54 2.87 12.87
CA PHE A 57 -4.34 3.25 14.05
C PHE A 57 -3.51 3.04 15.32
N GLY A 58 -3.03 4.14 15.91
CA GLY A 58 -2.28 4.15 17.18
C GLY A 58 -0.89 4.77 17.06
N SER A 59 -0.65 5.80 17.89
CA SER A 59 0.59 6.51 18.28
C SER A 59 1.72 6.82 17.28
N ILE A 60 1.68 6.40 16.01
CA ILE A 60 2.71 6.75 15.02
C ILE A 60 2.14 7.65 13.92
N LYS A 61 2.84 8.77 13.74
CA LYS A 61 2.49 9.95 12.96
C LYS A 61 2.19 9.63 11.50
N ALA A 62 1.14 10.27 10.99
CA ALA A 62 0.82 10.39 9.58
C ALA A 62 2.04 10.91 8.81
N GLY A 63 2.69 9.99 8.09
CA GLY A 63 3.68 10.30 7.08
C GLY A 63 3.14 9.84 5.74
N TYR A 64 3.15 10.73 4.75
CA TYR A 64 2.92 10.37 3.37
C TYR A 64 4.16 9.62 2.88
N ILE A 65 3.97 8.43 2.31
CA ILE A 65 4.94 8.00 1.31
C ILE A 65 4.41 8.58 0.02
N ALA A 66 5.09 9.61 -0.50
CA ALA A 66 4.84 10.13 -1.85
C ALA A 66 5.31 9.08 -2.87
N SER A 67 4.62 7.96 -2.93
CA SER A 67 4.78 6.97 -3.98
C SER A 67 3.52 7.03 -4.82
N TYR A 68 3.70 7.60 -6.01
CA TYR A 68 2.66 7.81 -7.00
C TYR A 68 2.51 6.54 -7.83
N VAL A 69 1.27 6.14 -8.04
CA VAL A 69 0.90 4.93 -8.77
C VAL A 69 0.04 5.37 -9.94
N LYS A 70 0.37 4.95 -11.16
CA LYS A 70 -0.48 5.28 -12.31
C LYS A 70 -1.84 4.60 -12.18
N ALA A 71 -2.91 5.36 -12.38
CA ALA A 71 -4.25 4.83 -12.45
C ALA A 71 -4.59 4.40 -13.89
N ASP A 72 -5.46 3.40 -14.05
CA ASP A 72 -6.14 3.15 -15.32
C ASP A 72 -6.99 4.38 -15.71
N GLN A 73 -7.25 4.59 -17.01
CA GLN A 73 -8.04 5.69 -17.58
C GLN A 73 -9.46 5.87 -16.97
N PHE A 74 -9.95 4.90 -16.19
CA PHE A 74 -11.18 4.97 -15.38
C PHE A 74 -10.95 5.35 -13.89
N LEU A 75 -9.76 5.91 -13.58
CA LEU A 75 -9.36 6.79 -12.46
C LEU A 75 -9.43 6.27 -11.01
N TYR A 76 -9.71 4.98 -10.78
CA TYR A 76 -9.80 4.45 -9.40
C TYR A 76 -9.15 3.08 -9.19
N ARG A 77 -8.33 2.63 -10.15
CA ARG A 77 -7.68 1.33 -10.13
C ARG A 77 -6.22 1.44 -10.51
N ALA A 78 -5.38 0.70 -9.80
CA ALA A 78 -3.97 0.52 -10.12
C ALA A 78 -3.65 -0.96 -10.33
N THR A 79 -2.75 -1.27 -11.25
CA THR A 79 -2.30 -2.63 -11.52
C THR A 79 -1.39 -3.13 -10.40
N GLY A 80 -1.34 -4.45 -10.22
CA GLY A 80 -0.41 -5.09 -9.29
C GLY A 80 1.04 -4.75 -9.59
N GLU A 81 1.40 -4.61 -10.88
CA GLU A 81 2.71 -4.14 -11.31
C GLU A 81 3.07 -2.78 -10.68
N GLU A 82 2.18 -1.78 -10.80
CA GLU A 82 2.43 -0.43 -10.30
C GLU A 82 2.48 -0.39 -8.76
N ILE A 83 1.63 -1.18 -8.09
CA ILE A 83 1.66 -1.32 -6.62
C ILE A 83 2.99 -1.94 -6.16
N LYS A 84 3.44 -3.03 -6.81
CA LYS A 84 4.72 -3.70 -6.49
C LYS A 84 5.91 -2.80 -6.73
N ARG A 85 5.91 -2.06 -7.84
CA ARG A 85 6.94 -1.06 -8.15
C ARG A 85 7.01 0.02 -7.08
N SER A 86 5.86 0.44 -6.56
CA SER A 86 5.73 1.53 -5.60
C SER A 86 6.08 1.16 -4.16
N LEU A 87 5.59 0.02 -3.66
CA LEU A 87 5.76 -0.41 -2.27
C LEU A 87 6.91 -1.41 -2.05
N GLY A 88 7.34 -2.07 -3.13
CA GLY A 88 8.11 -3.31 -3.08
C GLY A 88 7.22 -4.52 -2.75
N THR A 89 7.77 -5.72 -2.93
CA THR A 89 7.07 -6.98 -2.63
C THR A 89 7.51 -7.61 -1.30
N GLU A 90 8.70 -7.28 -0.82
CA GLU A 90 9.27 -7.89 0.38
C GLU A 90 8.50 -7.46 1.63
N ARG A 91 7.91 -8.43 2.35
CA ARG A 91 7.15 -8.22 3.60
C ARG A 91 5.95 -7.27 3.42
N VAL A 92 5.41 -7.15 2.21
CA VAL A 92 4.20 -6.40 1.91
C VAL A 92 3.05 -7.36 1.68
N PHE A 93 1.93 -7.11 2.36
CA PHE A 93 0.75 -7.96 2.32
C PHE A 93 -0.47 -7.13 1.95
N TYR A 94 -1.28 -7.62 1.04
CA TYR A 94 -2.61 -7.09 0.78
C TYR A 94 -3.58 -7.56 1.87
N CYS A 95 -4.25 -6.62 2.51
CA CYS A 95 -5.28 -6.86 3.51
C CYS A 95 -6.64 -6.95 2.82
N GLU A 96 -6.98 -8.15 2.32
CA GLU A 96 -8.37 -8.45 1.92
C GLU A 96 -9.29 -8.26 3.12
N HIS A 97 -10.36 -7.48 2.92
CA HIS A 97 -11.46 -7.32 3.87
C HIS A 97 -12.42 -8.51 3.79
#